data_AF-A0A9X7HDR5-F1
#
_entry.id   AF-A0A9X7HDR5-F1
#
_cell.length_a   1.000
_cell.length_b   1.000
_cell.length_c   1.000
_cell.angle_alpha   90.00
_cell.angle_beta   90.00
_cell.angle_gamma   90.00
#
_symmetry.space_group_name_H-M   'P 1'
#
loop_
_entity.id
_entity.type
_entity.pdbx_description
1 polymer ?
#
loop_
_entity_poly.entity_id
_entity_poly.type
_entity_poly.pdbx_seq_one_letter_code
_entity_poly.pdbx_strand_id
1 'polypeptide(L)'
;MTSLKKGLWSTTLSIVGIILFIVSYSISEIPTYWEKVVIGIFFFSGIASMITSIIFGILGVRSNEKGFLKYFGMIIVFLFVIGVTIIPVLLMAIFGSREP
;
A
#
# COMPACT_ATOMS: atom_id res chain seq x y z
N MET A 1 -15.97 9.15 -24.91
CA MET A 1 -15.28 8.21 -24.00
C MET A 1 -14.32 8.99 -23.13
N THR A 2 -14.67 9.22 -21.87
CA THR A 2 -13.76 9.81 -20.87
C THR A 2 -12.65 8.79 -20.62
N SER A 3 -11.50 8.94 -21.28
CA SER A 3 -10.35 8.10 -21.01
C SER A 3 -10.00 8.28 -19.53
N LEU A 4 -10.22 7.23 -18.74
CA LEU A 4 -10.00 7.24 -17.31
C LEU A 4 -8.54 7.64 -17.07
N LYS A 5 -8.36 8.76 -16.36
CA LYS A 5 -7.06 9.38 -16.11
C LYS A 5 -6.13 8.40 -15.39
N LYS A 6 -4.84 8.36 -15.77
CA LYS A 6 -3.87 7.44 -15.15
C LYS A 6 -3.70 7.74 -13.66
N GLY A 7 -3.80 9.01 -13.27
CA GLY A 7 -3.80 9.40 -11.86
C GLY A 7 -4.97 8.86 -11.05
N LEU A 8 -6.14 8.65 -11.68
CA LEU A 8 -7.30 8.04 -11.02
C LEU A 8 -7.04 6.55 -10.76
N TRP A 9 -6.51 5.82 -11.75
CA TRP A 9 -6.09 4.43 -11.58
C TRP A 9 -5.00 4.27 -10.52
N SER A 10 -4.00 5.15 -10.51
CA SER A 10 -2.98 5.18 -9.47
C SER A 10 -3.61 5.32 -8.08
N THR A 11 -4.52 6.30 -7.91
CA THR A 11 -5.17 6.52 -6.62
C THR A 11 -6.03 5.32 -6.20
N THR A 12 -6.89 4.81 -7.08
CA THR A 12 -7.75 3.65 -6.80
C THR A 12 -6.92 2.42 -6.41
N LEU A 13 -5.86 2.11 -7.17
CA LEU A 13 -5.00 0.96 -6.88
C LEU A 13 -4.21 1.11 -5.57
N SER A 14 -3.85 2.34 -5.18
CA SER A 14 -3.21 2.58 -3.88
C SER A 14 -4.15 2.24 -2.73
N ILE A 15 -5.39 2.74 -2.78
CA ILE A 15 -6.40 2.51 -1.75
C ILE A 15 -6.75 1.03 -1.67
N VAL A 16 -7.03 0.39 -2.81
CA VAL A 16 -7.32 -1.06 -2.88
C VAL A 16 -6.14 -1.86 -2.33
N GLY A 17 -4.91 -1.51 -2.71
CA GLY A 17 -3.70 -2.18 -2.25
C GLY A 17 -3.52 -2.11 -0.73
N ILE A 18 -3.77 -0.94 -0.14
CA ILE A 18 -3.73 -0.73 1.31
C ILE A 18 -4.82 -1.53 2.01
N ILE A 19 -6.06 -1.52 1.49
CA ILE A 19 -7.17 -2.29 2.07
C ILE A 19 -6.84 -3.79 2.05
N LEU A 20 -6.37 -4.32 0.92
CA LEU A 20 -5.97 -5.73 0.81
C LEU A 20 -4.86 -6.08 1.82
N PHE A 21 -3.88 -5.19 1.98
CA PHE A 21 -2.82 -5.37 2.96
C PHE A 21 -3.36 -5.39 4.39
N ILE A 22 -4.20 -4.43 4.78
CA ILE A 22 -4.79 -4.37 6.13
C ILE A 22 -5.64 -5.62 6.39
N VAL A 23 -6.51 -5.98 5.44
CA VAL A 23 -7.36 -7.17 5.53
C VAL A 23 -6.52 -8.44 5.73
N SER A 24 -5.35 -8.54 5.08
CA SER A 24 -4.47 -9.71 5.25
C SER A 24 -4.07 -9.94 6.71
N TYR A 25 -3.86 -8.89 7.49
CA TYR A 25 -3.55 -8.97 8.92
C TYR A 25 -4.77 -9.15 9.82
N SER A 26 -5.98 -8.88 9.31
CA SER A 26 -7.23 -9.03 10.06
C SER A 26 -7.87 -10.42 9.93
N ILE A 27 -7.31 -11.33 9.13
CA ILE A 27 -7.93 -12.64 8.87
C ILE A 27 -7.88 -13.55 10.11
N SER A 28 -6.71 -13.76 10.71
CA SER A 28 -6.55 -14.64 11.86
C SER A 28 -5.23 -14.36 12.59
N GLU A 29 -5.28 -14.34 13.92
CA GLU A 29 -4.08 -14.20 14.77
C GLU A 29 -3.26 -15.50 14.81
N ILE A 30 -3.93 -16.65 14.72
CA ILE A 30 -3.30 -17.98 14.74
C ILE A 30 -3.78 -18.76 13.50
N PRO A 31 -3.18 -18.51 12.32
CA PRO A 31 -3.72 -19.01 11.07
C PRO A 31 -3.41 -20.50 10.86
N THR A 32 -4.45 -21.25 10.49
CA THR A 32 -4.36 -22.60 9.93
C THR A 32 -3.64 -22.60 8.57
N TYR A 33 -3.33 -23.78 8.03
CA TYR A 33 -2.65 -23.90 6.74
C TYR A 33 -3.38 -23.15 5.61
N TRP A 34 -4.70 -23.33 5.49
CA TRP A 34 -5.49 -22.68 4.44
C TRP A 34 -5.60 -21.17 4.64
N GLU A 35 -5.72 -20.70 5.89
CA GLU A 35 -5.74 -19.27 6.19
C GLU A 35 -4.41 -18.60 5.82
N LYS A 36 -3.26 -19.26 6.04
CA LYS A 36 -1.95 -18.74 5.60
C LYS A 36 -1.90 -18.50 4.10
N VAL A 37 -2.48 -19.40 3.31
CA VAL A 37 -2.56 -19.24 1.84
C VAL A 37 -3.41 -18.02 1.49
N VAL A 38 -4.58 -17.88 2.11
CA VAL A 38 -5.48 -16.73 1.87
C VAL A 38 -4.80 -15.42 2.28
N ILE A 39 -4.19 -15.36 3.47
CA ILE A 39 -3.40 -14.23 3.94
C ILE A 39 -2.32 -13.87 2.93
N GLY A 40 -1.56 -14.86 2.43
CA GLY A 40 -0.55 -14.65 1.41
C GLY A 40 -1.12 -14.03 0.14
N ILE A 41 -2.26 -14.50 -0.35
CA ILE A 41 -2.92 -13.94 -1.53
C ILE A 41 -3.28 -12.47 -1.31
N PHE A 42 -3.93 -12.13 -0.18
CA PHE A 42 -4.29 -10.74 0.13
C PHE A 42 -3.06 -9.83 0.31
N PHE A 43 -2.05 -10.33 1.01
CA PHE A 43 -0.82 -9.59 1.28
C PHE A 43 -0.06 -9.27 -0.02
N PHE A 44 0.24 -10.29 -0.83
CA PHE A 44 1.00 -10.12 -2.06
C PHE A 44 0.19 -9.37 -3.14
N SER A 45 -1.13 -9.57 -3.22
CA SER A 45 -1.98 -8.79 -4.11
C SER A 45 -2.06 -7.32 -3.69
N GLY A 46 -2.10 -7.02 -2.39
CA GLY A 46 -2.01 -5.68 -1.85
C GLY A 46 -0.72 -4.97 -2.26
N ILE A 47 0.42 -5.64 -2.09
CA ILE A 47 1.74 -5.14 -2.52
C ILE A 47 1.78 -4.91 -4.03
N ALA A 48 1.35 -5.90 -4.83
CA ALA A 48 1.33 -5.78 -6.29
C ALA A 48 0.45 -4.62 -6.76
N SER A 49 -0.71 -4.40 -6.12
CA SER A 49 -1.59 -3.27 -6.40
C SER A 49 -0.93 -1.93 -6.07
N MET A 50 -0.23 -1.82 -4.94
CA MET A 50 0.52 -0.61 -4.57
C MET A 50 1.68 -0.32 -5.54
N ILE A 51 2.43 -1.33 -5.98
CA ILE A 51 3.48 -1.17 -7.00
C ILE A 51 2.87 -0.68 -8.32
N THR A 52 1.77 -1.31 -8.74
CA THR A 52 1.05 -0.93 -9.96
C THR A 52 0.53 0.50 -9.88
N SER A 53 0.03 0.91 -8.71
CA SER A 53 -0.35 2.30 -8.44
C SER A 53 0.78 3.29 -8.70
N ILE A 54 2.00 2.99 -8.22
CA ILE A 54 3.18 3.83 -8.45
C ILE A 54 3.47 3.93 -9.95
N ILE A 55 3.44 2.81 -10.67
CA ILE A 55 3.67 2.77 -12.12
C ILE A 55 2.66 3.66 -12.85
N PHE A 56 1.37 3.58 -12.53
CA PHE A 56 0.35 4.46 -13.11
C PHE A 56 0.57 5.94 -12.77
N GLY A 57 1.03 6.24 -11.56
CA GLY A 57 1.39 7.59 -11.14
C GLY A 57 2.52 8.16 -11.99
N ILE A 58 3.62 7.41 -12.14
CA ILE A 58 4.77 7.76 -12.98
C ILE A 58 4.34 7.93 -14.44
N LEU A 59 3.52 7.03 -14.99
CA LEU A 59 3.00 7.16 -16.35
C LEU A 59 2.11 8.40 -16.52
N GLY A 60 1.32 8.76 -15.51
CA GLY A 60 0.52 10.00 -15.48
C GLY A 60 1.40 11.26 -15.50
N VAL A 61 2.51 11.25 -14.75
CA VAL A 61 3.53 12.32 -14.78
C VAL A 61 4.18 12.42 -16.15
N ARG A 62 4.66 11.30 -16.70
CA ARG A 62 5.31 11.24 -18.03
C ARG A 62 4.38 11.69 -19.15
N SER A 63 3.08 11.45 -19.02
CA SER A 63 2.06 11.86 -20.00
C SER A 63 1.63 13.33 -19.87
N ASN A 64 2.26 14.12 -18.99
CA ASN A 64 1.86 15.49 -18.69
C ASN A 64 0.37 15.63 -18.30
N GLU A 65 -0.17 14.65 -17.58
CA GLU A 65 -1.57 14.69 -17.14
C GLU A 65 -1.80 15.92 -16.24
N LYS A 66 -2.83 16.72 -16.52
CA LYS A 66 -3.15 17.91 -15.71
C LYS A 66 -3.81 17.51 -14.39
N GLY A 67 -3.32 18.07 -13.29
CA GLY A 67 -3.87 17.91 -11.94
C GLY A 67 -2.95 17.16 -10.96
N PHE A 68 -3.34 17.17 -9.69
CA PHE A 68 -2.57 16.59 -8.59
C PHE A 68 -2.77 15.07 -8.41
N LEU A 69 -3.84 14.50 -9.00
CA LEU A 69 -4.23 13.11 -8.81
C LEU A 69 -3.13 12.10 -9.18
N LYS A 70 -2.29 12.44 -10.17
CA LYS A 70 -1.14 11.62 -10.59
C LYS A 70 -0.09 11.41 -9.50
N TYR A 71 0.00 12.32 -8.52
CA TYR A 71 0.93 12.21 -7.40
C TYR A 71 0.29 11.57 -6.17
N PHE A 72 -1.03 11.69 -6.03
CA PHE A 72 -1.74 11.32 -4.81
C PHE A 72 -1.58 9.83 -4.47
N GLY A 73 -1.78 8.94 -5.45
CA GLY A 73 -1.57 7.49 -5.26
C GLY A 73 -0.13 7.15 -4.85
N MET A 74 0.87 7.79 -5.48
CA MET A 74 2.28 7.59 -5.10
C MET A 74 2.57 8.05 -3.67
N ILE A 75 2.09 9.24 -3.30
CA ILE A 75 2.29 9.82 -1.96
C ILE A 75 1.62 8.94 -0.89
N ILE A 76 0.38 8.48 -1.14
CA ILE A 76 -0.34 7.59 -0.23
C ILE A 76 0.45 6.31 0.03
N VAL A 77 0.95 5.64 -1.02
CA VAL A 77 1.75 4.42 -0.86
C VAL A 77 3.02 4.71 -0.07
N PHE A 78 3.70 5.83 -0.36
CA PHE A 78 4.93 6.19 0.34
C PHE A 78 4.70 6.45 1.84
N LEU A 79 3.67 7.23 2.17
CA LEU A 79 3.27 7.49 3.56
C LEU A 79 2.84 6.21 4.28
N PHE A 80 2.13 5.32 3.59
CA PHE A 80 1.72 4.03 4.15
C PHE A 80 2.92 3.15 4.48
N VAL A 81 3.88 3.01 3.56
CA VAL A 81 5.10 2.21 3.80
C VAL A 81 5.90 2.79 4.97
N ILE A 82 6.08 4.11 5.04
CA ILE A 82 6.72 4.76 6.18
C ILE A 82 5.95 4.44 7.48
N GLY A 83 4.63 4.56 7.46
CA GLY A 83 3.78 4.32 8.61
C GLY A 83 3.87 2.90 9.14
N VAL A 84 3.89 1.90 8.26
CA VAL A 84 3.89 0.48 8.63
C VAL A 84 5.29 -0.05 8.96
N THR A 85 6.35 0.54 8.37
CA THR A 85 7.72 0.03 8.57
C THR A 85 8.54 0.87 9.53
N ILE A 86 8.58 2.19 9.35
CA ILE A 86 9.48 3.07 10.11
C ILE A 86 8.93 3.33 11.50
N ILE A 87 7.62 3.58 11.65
CA ILE A 87 7.04 3.90 12.96
C ILE A 87 7.23 2.75 13.96
N PRO A 88 6.92 1.48 13.67
CA PRO A 88 7.13 0.39 14.63
C PRO A 88 8.61 0.21 15.00
N VAL A 89 9.52 0.34 14.02
CA VAL A 89 10.97 0.23 14.26
C VAL A 89 11.47 1.35 15.16
N LEU A 90 11.04 2.59 14.92
CA LEU A 90 11.39 3.72 15.79
C LEU A 90 10.83 3.56 17.21
N LEU A 91 9.58 3.08 17.33
CA LEU A 91 8.97 2.81 18.64
C LEU A 91 9.75 1.72 19.40
N MET A 92 10.12 0.62 18.73
CA MET A 92 10.97 -0.41 19.35
C MET A 92 12.34 0.13 19.75
N ALA A 93 12.98 0.98 18.94
CA ALA A 93 14.27 1.56 19.28
C ALA A 93 14.21 2.50 20.50
N ILE A 94 13.15 3.29 20.62
CA ILE A 94 12.98 4.27 21.71
C ILE A 94 12.50 3.59 23.01
N PHE A 95 11.56 2.65 22.93
CA PHE A 95 10.91 2.05 24.10
C PHE A 95 11.43 0.66 24.47
N GLY A 96 11.98 -0.10 23.52
CA GLY A 96 12.52 -1.46 23.73
C GLY A 96 13.89 -1.50 24.41
N SER A 97 14.52 -0.35 24.68
CA SER A 97 15.75 -0.25 25.49
C SER A 97 15.50 -0.23 27.00
N ARG A 98 14.25 -0.46 27.43
CA ARG A 98 13.81 -0.46 28.84
C ARG A 98 13.22 -1.81 29.25
N GLU A 99 13.96 -2.89 29.02
CA GLU A 99 13.75 -4.13 29.77
C GLU A 99 14.66 -4.10 31.02
N PRO A 100 14.13 -4.30 32.25
CA PRO A 100 14.94 -4.40 33.47
C PRO A 100 15.79 -5.67 33.54
#